data_AF-K2H4Q2-F1
#
_entry.id   AF-K2H4Q2-F1
#
_cell.length_a   1.000
_cell.length_b   1.000
_cell.length_c   1.000
_cell.angle_alpha   90.00
_cell.angle_beta   90.00
_cell.angle_gamma   90.00
#
_symmetry.space_group_name_H-M   'P 1'
#
loop_
_entity.id
_entity.type
_entity.pdbx_description
1 polymer ?
#
loop_
_entity_poly.entity_id
_entity_poly.type
_entity_poly.pdbx_seq_one_letter_code
_entity_poly.pdbx_strand_id
1 'polypeptide(L)' 'MKQFEYRVEDIQFQLKANNDFSAVMEEKLNFLGKDGWELAGVNGTVFYFKKEVK' A
#
# COMPACT_ATOMS: atom_id res chain seq x y z
N MET A 1 6.97 18.70 -16.02
CA MET A 1 7.42 17.61 -15.12
C MET A 1 6.20 17.17 -14.32
N LYS A 2 6.00 15.87 -14.12
CA LYS A 2 4.89 15.34 -13.30
C LYS A 2 5.23 15.50 -11.82
N GLN A 3 4.22 15.73 -10.99
CA GLN A 3 4.33 15.78 -9.53
C GLN A 3 3.70 14.54 -8.90
N PHE A 4 4.28 14.04 -7.82
CA PHE A 4 3.80 12.84 -7.14
C PHE A 4 3.74 13.08 -5.63
N GLU A 5 2.68 12.59 -5.01
CA GLU A 5 2.56 12.42 -3.57
C GLU A 5 3.02 11.02 -3.19
N TYR A 6 3.67 10.89 -2.04
CA TYR A 6 4.15 9.62 -1.51
C TYR A 6 3.54 9.32 -0.16
N ARG A 7 3.14 8.07 0.03
CA ARG A 7 2.61 7.54 1.30
C ARG A 7 3.41 6.31 1.70
N VAL A 8 3.77 6.24 2.98
CA VAL A 8 4.52 5.12 3.56
C VAL A 8 3.66 4.44 4.61
N GLU A 9 3.53 3.12 4.52
CA GLU A 9 2.69 2.32 5.42
C GLU A 9 3.52 1.18 5.99
N ASP A 10 3.56 1.05 7.31
CA ASP A 10 4.07 -0.16 7.96
C ASP A 10 2.92 -1.18 8.11
N ILE A 11 3.06 -2.31 7.42
CA ILE A 11 2.10 -3.42 7.43
C ILE A 11 2.65 -4.57 8.30
N GLN A 12 3.36 -4.25 9.39
CA GLN A 12 3.75 -5.23 10.44
C GLN A 12 2.56 -5.83 11.19
N PHE A 13 1.46 -5.08 11.30
CA PHE A 13 0.55 -5.25 12.44
C PHE A 13 -0.61 -6.23 12.28
N GLN A 14 -0.94 -6.69 11.06
CA GLN A 14 -2.14 -7.51 10.86
C GLN A 14 -1.90 -9.02 10.71
N LEU A 15 -0.64 -9.45 10.63
CA LEU A 15 -0.27 -10.86 10.51
C LEU A 15 -0.33 -11.65 11.84
N LYS A 16 -0.49 -10.97 12.99
CA LYS A 16 -0.53 -11.63 14.30
C LYS A 16 -1.83 -12.38 14.60
N ALA A 17 -2.82 -12.31 13.72
CA ALA A 17 -4.14 -12.91 13.96
C ALA A 17 -4.60 -13.72 12.74
N ASN A 18 -4.09 -14.95 12.57
CA ASN A 18 -4.67 -16.09 11.82
C ASN A 18 -5.40 -15.85 10.46
N ASN A 19 -5.27 -14.68 9.86
CA ASN A 19 -5.93 -14.31 8.61
C ASN A 19 -4.97 -14.54 7.45
N ASP A 20 -5.52 -14.99 6.32
CA ASP A 20 -4.78 -15.12 5.08
C ASP A 20 -4.23 -13.74 4.69
N PHE A 21 -2.91 -13.58 4.84
CA PHE A 21 -2.17 -12.38 4.49
C PHE A 21 -2.53 -11.87 3.10
N SER A 22 -2.71 -12.79 2.16
CA SER A 22 -2.98 -12.49 0.75
C SER A 22 -4.30 -11.75 0.61
N ALA A 23 -5.35 -12.22 1.30
CA ALA A 23 -6.68 -11.61 1.26
C ALA A 23 -6.69 -10.20 1.86
N VAL A 24 -6.03 -10.01 3.01
CA VAL A 24 -5.95 -8.70 3.68
C VAL A 24 -5.14 -7.70 2.83
N MET A 25 -4.03 -8.17 2.25
CA MET A 25 -3.22 -7.35 1.36
C MET A 25 -3.96 -6.99 0.08
N GLU A 26 -4.67 -7.94 -0.53
CA GLU A 26 -5.47 -7.70 -1.72
C GLU A 26 -6.56 -6.65 -1.46
N GLU A 27 -7.29 -6.76 -0.35
CA GLU A 27 -8.30 -5.77 0.03
C GLU A 27 -7.69 -4.37 0.20
N LYS A 28 -6.56 -4.28 0.91
CA LYS A 28 -5.89 -2.98 1.16
C LYS A 28 -5.35 -2.36 -0.13
N LEU A 29 -4.70 -3.15 -0.99
CA LEU A 29 -4.17 -2.67 -2.27
C LEU A 29 -5.30 -2.23 -3.20
N ASN A 30 -6.40 -2.98 -3.25
CA ASN A 30 -7.58 -2.62 -4.04
C ASN A 30 -8.24 -1.33 -3.51
N PHE A 31 -8.32 -1.16 -2.20
CA PHE A 31 -8.84 0.07 -1.59
C PHE A 31 -7.98 1.28 -1.96
N LEU A 32 -6.66 1.19 -1.78
CA LEU A 32 -5.73 2.26 -2.12
C LEU A 32 -5.71 2.57 -3.63
N GLY A 33 -5.79 1.53 -4.47
CA GLY A 33 -5.86 1.66 -5.93
C GLY A 33 -7.08 2.45 -6.40
N LYS A 34 -8.24 2.29 -5.75
CA LYS A 34 -9.46 3.09 -6.04
C LYS A 34 -9.26 4.59 -5.81
N ASP A 35 -8.42 4.94 -4.83
CA ASP A 35 -8.06 6.32 -4.51
C ASP A 35 -6.92 6.87 -5.41
N GLY A 36 -6.44 6.07 -6.37
CA GLY A 36 -5.38 6.43 -7.31
C GLY A 36 -3.97 6.25 -6.76
N TRP A 37 -3.80 5.50 -5.68
CA TRP A 37 -2.49 5.13 -5.17
C TRP A 37 -1.95 3.89 -5.88
N GLU A 38 -0.67 3.94 -6.23
CA GLU A 38 0.06 2.85 -6.85
C GLU A 38 1.17 2.36 -5.91
N LEU A 39 1.38 1.05 -5.82
CA LEU A 39 2.51 0.50 -5.09
C LEU A 39 3.81 0.83 -5.84
N ALA A 40 4.70 1.56 -5.17
CA ALA A 40 5.99 1.99 -5.70
C ALA A 40 7.15 1.09 -5.25
N GLY A 41 7.03 0.43 -4.10
CA GLY A 41 8.05 -0.47 -3.59
C GLY A 41 7.70 -1.08 -2.24
N VAL A 42 8.50 -2.07 -1.83
CA VAL A 42 8.36 -2.77 -0.54
C VAL A 42 9.76 -2.94 0.07
N ASN A 43 9.88 -2.65 1.37
CA ASN A 43 11.07 -2.91 2.16
C ASN A 43 10.67 -3.61 3.46
N GLY A 44 10.79 -4.94 3.48
CA GLY A 44 10.30 -5.78 4.58
C GLY A 44 8.80 -5.59 4.77
N THR A 45 8.42 -4.96 5.88
CA THR A 45 7.02 -4.69 6.23
C THR A 45 6.56 -3.29 5.84
N VAL A 46 7.46 -2.48 5.29
CA VAL A 46 7.18 -1.10 4.89
C VAL A 46 6.82 -1.07 3.41
N PHE A 47 5.66 -0.51 3.09
CA PHE A 47 5.11 -0.39 1.75
C PHE A 47 5.09 1.07 1.35
N TYR A 48 5.62 1.35 0.16
CA TYR A 48 5.70 2.70 -0.40
C TYR A 48 4.66 2.83 -1.51
N PHE A 49 3.81 3.83 -1.40
CA PHE A 49 2.80 4.16 -2.38
C PHE A 49 3.08 5.53 -2.99
N LYS A 50 2.70 5.70 -4.26
CA LYS A 50 2.77 6.97 -4.98
C LYS A 50 1.43 7.28 -5.62
N LYS A 51 1.13 8.56 -5.79
CA LYS A 51 -0.04 9.04 -6.52
C LYS A 51 0.35 10.27 -7.34
N GLU A 52 -0.02 10.29 -8.62
CA GLU A 52 0.22 11.46 -9.47
C GLU A 52 -0.71 12.61 -9.03
N VAL A 53 -0.13 13.77 -8.77
CA VAL A 53 -0.87 14.99 -8.44
C VAL A 53 -1.20 15.68 -9.76
N LYS A 54 -2.49 15.90 -10.00
CA LYS A 54 -3.00 16.63 -11.18
C LYS A 54 -3.02 18.13 -10.93
#